data_AF-A0A961CDX6-F1
#
_entry.id   AF-A0A961CDX6-F1
#
_cell.length_a   1.000
_cell.length_b   1.000
_cell.length_c   1.000
_cell.angle_alpha   90.00
_cell.angle_beta   90.00
_cell.angle_gamma   90.00
#
_symmetry.space_group_name_H-M   'P 1'
#
loop_
_entity.id
_entity.type
_entity.pdbx_description
1 polymer ?
#
loop_
_entity_poly.entity_id
_entity_poly.type
_entity_poly.pdbx_seq_one_letter_code
_entity_poly.pdbx_strand_id
1 'polypeptide(L)'
;MRLYDTARAAVVPFEPGPVVSMYTCGITPYDASHLGHAATYVTYDVLQRRLRDRGHDTRCVRNVTDVDDDILRKARELGVHYLDLAAAEMARFDGDMKALNVVHCWSEPRATSAIADIRGFIGMVLDQGYAYESGGAVYFDVGSFERFGQVSHLGRDEMLVLAAEHGGNPDDPNKRDPLDFVLWQPSA
;
A
#
# COMPACT_ATOMS: atom_id res chain seq x y z
N MET A 1 -3.66 -7.06 24.66
CA MET A 1 -4.96 -6.58 24.11
C MET A 1 -5.48 -7.59 23.09
N ARG A 2 -6.63 -7.42 22.42
CA ARG A 2 -7.10 -8.36 21.40
C ARG A 2 -7.44 -7.62 20.11
N LEU A 3 -7.04 -8.18 18.97
CA LEU A 3 -7.24 -7.61 17.63
C LEU A 3 -7.80 -8.70 16.71
N TYR A 4 -8.61 -8.30 15.73
CA TYR A 4 -8.96 -9.21 14.64
C TYR A 4 -7.77 -9.32 13.68
N ASP A 5 -7.31 -10.55 13.45
CA ASP A 5 -6.27 -10.88 12.49
C ASP A 5 -6.93 -11.43 11.23
N THR A 6 -6.87 -10.67 10.14
CA THR A 6 -7.50 -11.02 8.85
C THR A 6 -7.00 -12.37 8.31
N ALA A 7 -5.69 -12.66 8.43
CA ALA A 7 -5.14 -13.92 7.95
C ALA A 7 -5.59 -15.11 8.80
N ARG A 8 -5.82 -14.92 10.11
CA ARG A 8 -6.34 -15.96 11.00
C ARG A 8 -7.87 -16.02 11.06
N ALA A 9 -8.56 -15.06 10.44
CA ALA A 9 -10.01 -14.86 10.50
C ALA A 9 -10.57 -14.88 11.95
N ALA A 10 -9.81 -14.37 12.93
CA ALA A 10 -10.15 -14.51 14.35
C ALA A 10 -9.66 -13.34 15.21
N VAL A 11 -10.34 -13.14 16.34
CA VAL A 11 -9.90 -12.18 17.37
C VAL A 11 -8.84 -12.84 18.26
N VAL A 12 -7.58 -12.48 18.03
CA VAL A 12 -6.41 -13.07 18.69
C VAL A 12 -5.81 -12.15 19.77
N PRO A 13 -5.10 -12.70 20.77
CA PRO A 13 -4.28 -11.91 21.67
C PRO A 13 -3.19 -11.15 20.89
N PHE A 14 -3.02 -9.88 21.22
CA PHE A 14 -1.91 -9.04 20.77
C PHE A 14 -1.10 -8.61 21.99
N GLU A 15 0.11 -9.17 22.08
CA GLU A 15 1.05 -9.04 23.19
C GLU A 15 2.40 -8.53 22.66
N PRO A 16 2.47 -7.24 22.27
CA PRO A 16 3.68 -6.71 21.67
C PRO A 16 4.76 -6.45 22.74
N GLY A 17 6.00 -6.32 22.27
CA GLY A 17 7.11 -5.83 23.08
C GLY A 17 7.00 -4.34 23.44
N PRO A 18 8.05 -3.75 24.04
CA PRO A 18 8.04 -2.35 24.46
C PRO A 18 7.90 -1.36 23.29
N VAL A 19 8.37 -1.73 22.09
CA VAL A 19 8.19 -0.97 20.86
C VAL A 19 7.28 -1.74 19.92
N VAL A 20 6.21 -1.09 19.45
CA VAL A 20 5.25 -1.62 18.48
C VAL A 20 5.52 -0.99 17.12
N SER A 21 5.99 -1.79 16.16
CA SER A 21 6.07 -1.38 14.75
C SER A 21 4.72 -1.56 14.06
N MET A 22 4.28 -0.55 13.33
CA MET A 22 3.02 -0.55 12.59
C MET A 22 3.24 0.06 11.21
N TYR A 23 2.58 -0.50 10.20
CA TYR A 23 2.51 0.09 8.88
C TYR A 23 1.03 0.27 8.49
N THR A 24 0.70 1.41 7.90
CA THR A 24 -0.61 1.67 7.31
C THR A 24 -0.41 2.19 5.90
N CYS A 25 -1.16 1.67 4.93
CA CYS A 25 -1.18 2.27 3.59
C CYS A 25 -1.63 3.74 3.67
N GLY A 26 -0.85 4.63 3.10
CA GLY A 26 -1.23 6.04 2.96
C GLY A 26 -2.08 6.29 1.72
N ILE A 27 -2.14 7.56 1.33
CA ILE A 27 -2.96 8.01 0.21
C ILE A 27 -2.16 8.05 -1.09
N THR A 28 -2.88 7.97 -2.22
CA THR A 28 -2.42 8.50 -3.51
C THR A 28 -2.92 9.95 -3.60
N PRO A 29 -2.04 10.98 -3.52
CA PRO A 29 -2.45 12.37 -3.32
C PRO A 29 -2.86 13.05 -4.64
N TYR A 30 -3.94 12.57 -5.26
CA TYR A 30 -4.52 13.17 -6.48
C TYR A 30 -5.83 13.94 -6.22
N ASP A 31 -6.44 13.75 -5.04
CA ASP A 31 -7.67 14.42 -4.60
C ASP A 31 -7.70 14.56 -3.07
N ALA A 32 -8.66 15.35 -2.57
CA ALA A 32 -8.83 15.68 -1.17
C ALA A 32 -9.23 14.47 -0.30
N SER A 33 -8.86 14.53 0.98
CA SER A 33 -9.27 13.54 1.98
C SER A 33 -10.80 13.47 2.11
N HIS A 34 -11.37 12.27 1.97
CA HIS A 34 -12.78 12.03 2.28
C HIS A 34 -12.96 11.29 3.62
N LEU A 35 -14.20 11.15 4.08
CA LEU A 35 -14.51 10.52 5.38
C LEU A 35 -14.02 9.07 5.49
N GLY A 36 -13.96 8.33 4.37
CA GLY A 36 -13.30 7.01 4.33
C GLY A 36 -11.84 7.03 4.78
N HIS A 37 -11.03 7.97 4.28
CA HIS A 37 -9.64 8.16 4.73
C HIS A 37 -9.58 8.51 6.22
N ALA A 38 -10.42 9.46 6.66
CA ALA A 38 -10.49 9.87 8.05
C ALA A 38 -10.82 8.69 8.98
N ALA A 39 -11.83 7.87 8.64
CA ALA A 39 -12.21 6.71 9.43
C ALA A 39 -11.06 5.70 9.59
N THR A 40 -10.33 5.43 8.50
CA THR A 40 -9.15 4.55 8.52
C THR A 40 -8.07 5.09 9.44
N TYR A 41 -7.62 6.35 9.24
CA TYR A 41 -6.51 6.89 10.02
C TYR A 41 -6.87 7.13 11.49
N VAL A 42 -8.12 7.49 11.80
CA VAL A 42 -8.61 7.58 13.18
C VAL A 42 -8.66 6.20 13.84
N THR A 43 -8.98 5.13 13.11
CA THR A 43 -8.92 3.76 13.66
C THR A 43 -7.51 3.40 14.12
N TYR A 44 -6.49 3.68 13.30
CA TYR A 44 -5.10 3.47 13.68
C TYR A 44 -4.60 4.45 14.75
N ASP A 45 -5.11 5.68 14.79
CA ASP A 45 -4.85 6.64 15.87
C ASP A 45 -5.33 6.09 17.23
N VAL A 46 -6.56 5.61 17.30
CA VAL A 46 -7.14 5.01 18.51
C VAL A 46 -6.31 3.80 18.96
N LEU A 47 -5.89 2.94 18.01
CA LEU A 47 -5.00 1.82 18.31
C LEU A 47 -3.66 2.27 18.90
N GLN A 48 -2.99 3.25 18.26
CA GLN A 48 -1.74 3.80 18.76
C GLN A 48 -1.88 4.40 20.15
N ARG A 49 -2.92 5.23 20.38
CA ARG A 49 -3.20 5.83 21.69
C ARG A 49 -3.41 4.76 22.76
N ARG A 50 -4.16 3.70 22.45
CA ARG A 50 -4.41 2.60 23.38
C ARG A 50 -3.16 1.76 23.67
N LEU A 51 -2.24 1.64 22.72
CA LEU A 51 -0.95 1.00 22.94
C LEU A 51 -0.03 1.85 23.83
N ARG A 52 0.02 3.17 23.58
CA ARG A 52 0.78 4.10 24.41
C ARG A 52 0.26 4.19 25.84
N ASP A 53 -1.06 4.20 26.02
CA ASP A 53 -1.72 4.12 27.33
C ASP A 53 -1.35 2.84 28.11
N ARG A 54 -1.00 1.76 27.40
CA ARG A 54 -0.49 0.51 28.00
C ARG A 54 1.02 0.49 28.23
N GLY A 55 1.73 1.59 27.97
CA GLY A 55 3.16 1.73 28.18
C GLY A 55 4.04 1.30 27.01
N HIS A 56 3.48 1.12 25.81
CA HIS A 56 4.27 0.83 24.61
C HIS A 56 4.68 2.12 23.87
N ASP A 57 5.87 2.12 23.28
CA ASP A 57 6.24 3.08 22.22
C ASP A 57 5.66 2.59 20.88
N THR A 58 5.09 3.48 20.07
CA THR A 58 4.50 3.09 18.77
C THR A 58 5.21 3.80 17.62
N ARG A 59 5.72 3.00 16.69
CA ARG A 59 6.38 3.45 15.46
C ARG A 59 5.50 3.11 14.27
N CYS A 60 4.56 4.00 13.97
CA CYS A 60 3.64 3.86 12.85
C CYS A 60 4.21 4.55 11.60
N VAL A 61 4.47 3.77 10.56
CA VAL A 61 4.91 4.25 9.25
C VAL A 61 3.71 4.30 8.30
N ARG A 62 3.57 5.38 7.54
CA ARG A 62 2.53 5.55 6.53
C ARG A 62 3.14 6.08 5.23
N ASN A 63 3.07 5.32 4.14
CA ASN A 63 3.68 5.77 2.89
C ASN A 63 2.89 6.92 2.24
N VAL A 64 3.46 7.55 1.21
CA VAL A 64 2.74 8.40 0.26
C VAL A 64 2.96 7.84 -1.13
N THR A 65 1.89 7.48 -1.84
CA THR A 65 1.95 6.96 -3.21
C THR A 65 1.96 8.13 -4.20
N ASP A 66 3.05 8.89 -4.25
CA ASP A 66 3.17 10.11 -5.06
C ASP A 66 3.60 9.87 -6.52
N VAL A 67 3.51 8.62 -6.98
CA VAL A 67 3.59 8.21 -8.38
C VAL A 67 2.67 7.02 -8.59
N ASP A 68 1.67 7.19 -9.45
CA ASP A 68 0.60 6.23 -9.72
C ASP A 68 -0.17 6.64 -10.99
N ASP A 69 -0.89 5.72 -11.63
CA ASP A 69 -1.68 6.01 -12.83
C ASP A 69 -2.75 7.08 -12.59
N ASP A 70 -3.39 7.09 -11.41
CA ASP A 70 -4.43 8.05 -11.08
C ASP A 70 -3.89 9.48 -10.93
N ILE A 71 -2.77 9.65 -10.22
CA ILE A 71 -2.17 10.98 -10.07
C ILE A 71 -1.59 11.49 -11.38
N LEU A 72 -1.00 10.63 -12.19
CA LEU A 72 -0.48 10.98 -13.51
C LEU A 72 -1.62 11.40 -14.46
N ARG A 73 -2.74 10.66 -14.46
CA ARG A 73 -3.94 11.01 -15.22
C ARG A 73 -4.51 12.34 -14.75
N LYS A 74 -4.70 12.52 -13.45
CA LYS A 74 -5.27 13.74 -12.88
C LYS A 74 -4.40 14.97 -13.15
N ALA A 75 -3.08 14.83 -13.03
CA ALA A 75 -2.14 15.90 -13.35
C ALA A 75 -2.24 16.34 -14.81
N ARG A 76 -2.38 15.40 -15.76
CA ARG A 76 -2.62 15.69 -17.18
C ARG A 76 -3.94 16.43 -17.41
N GLU A 77 -5.03 16.00 -16.75
CA GLU A 77 -6.34 16.67 -16.84
C GLU A 77 -6.27 18.13 -16.35
N LEU A 78 -5.50 18.39 -15.30
CA LEU A 78 -5.34 19.72 -14.69
C LEU A 78 -4.27 20.58 -15.36
N GLY A 79 -3.42 20.01 -16.23
CA GLY A 79 -2.31 20.71 -16.87
C GLY A 79 -1.20 21.11 -15.89
N VAL A 80 -0.96 20.33 -14.83
CA VAL A 80 0.06 20.59 -13.80
C VAL A 80 1.06 19.44 -13.71
N HIS A 81 2.23 19.69 -13.10
CA HIS A 81 3.17 18.62 -12.81
C HIS A 81 2.66 17.74 -11.67
N TYR A 82 2.78 16.41 -11.80
CA TYR A 82 2.19 15.47 -10.84
C TYR A 82 2.75 15.61 -9.41
N LEU A 83 4.04 15.97 -9.27
CA LEU A 83 4.64 16.23 -7.95
C LEU A 83 4.10 17.51 -7.30
N ASP A 84 3.71 18.51 -8.10
CA ASP A 84 3.11 19.74 -7.57
C ASP A 84 1.68 19.45 -7.07
N LEU A 85 0.92 18.63 -7.82
CA LEU A 85 -0.37 18.11 -7.38
C LEU A 85 -0.23 17.31 -6.09
N ALA A 86 0.72 16.36 -6.04
CA ALA A 86 0.98 15.55 -4.84
C ALA A 86 1.30 16.42 -3.61
N ALA A 87 2.12 17.45 -3.78
CA ALA A 87 2.50 18.35 -2.70
C ALA A 87 1.30 19.16 -2.19
N ALA A 88 0.46 19.67 -3.09
CA ALA A 88 -0.73 20.43 -2.73
C ALA A 88 -1.78 19.58 -1.97
N GLU A 89 -2.06 18.37 -2.46
CA GLU A 89 -3.02 17.48 -1.80
C GLU A 89 -2.47 16.92 -0.48
N MET A 90 -1.16 16.64 -0.39
CA MET A 90 -0.53 16.28 0.89
C MET A 90 -0.65 17.41 1.93
N ALA A 91 -0.44 18.67 1.53
CA ALA A 91 -0.59 19.80 2.45
C ALA A 91 -2.03 19.91 3.01
N ARG A 92 -3.05 19.59 2.19
CA ARG A 92 -4.44 19.52 2.65
C ARG A 92 -4.67 18.36 3.59
N PHE A 93 -4.21 17.17 3.20
CA PHE A 93 -4.29 15.96 4.01
C PHE A 93 -3.64 16.13 5.39
N ASP A 94 -2.46 16.75 5.46
CA ASP A 94 -1.78 17.06 6.72
C ASP A 94 -2.60 18.03 7.58
N GLY A 95 -3.24 19.02 6.95
CA GLY A 95 -4.20 19.92 7.60
C GLY A 95 -5.38 19.16 8.21
N ASP A 96 -5.96 18.21 7.48
CA ASP A 96 -7.08 17.39 7.94
C ASP A 96 -6.67 16.47 9.10
N MET A 97 -5.53 15.77 8.98
CA MET A 97 -5.01 14.90 10.03
C MET A 97 -4.74 15.68 11.32
N LYS A 98 -4.20 16.90 11.19
CA LYS A 98 -4.01 17.82 12.32
C LYS A 98 -5.33 18.26 12.93
N ALA A 99 -6.33 18.63 12.11
CA ALA A 99 -7.64 19.04 12.59
C ALA A 99 -8.38 17.91 13.33
N LEU A 100 -8.21 16.67 12.88
CA LEU A 100 -8.73 15.47 13.53
C LEU A 100 -7.92 15.02 14.75
N ASN A 101 -6.82 15.73 15.07
CA ASN A 101 -5.91 15.37 16.16
C ASN A 101 -5.36 13.94 16.02
N VAL A 102 -5.09 13.50 14.80
CA VAL A 102 -4.43 12.22 14.52
C VAL A 102 -2.96 12.33 14.95
N VAL A 103 -2.47 11.32 15.65
CA VAL A 103 -1.06 11.15 16.01
C VAL A 103 -0.19 11.21 14.76
N HIS A 104 0.87 12.02 14.81
CA HIS A 104 1.84 12.07 13.73
C HIS A 104 2.53 10.71 13.53
N CYS A 105 2.72 10.34 12.27
CA CYS A 105 3.44 9.14 11.90
C CYS A 105 4.91 9.23 12.35
N TRP A 106 5.50 8.06 12.62
CA TRP A 106 6.92 7.94 12.92
C TRP A 106 7.79 8.18 11.69
N SER A 107 7.30 7.80 10.50
CA SER A 107 7.93 8.06 9.21
C SER A 107 6.89 8.03 8.11
N GLU A 108 7.07 8.88 7.10
CA GLU A 108 6.18 8.97 5.94
C GLU A 108 6.95 8.89 4.61
N PRO A 109 7.43 7.69 4.23
CA PRO A 109 8.21 7.52 3.01
C PRO A 109 7.37 7.74 1.76
N ARG A 110 7.94 8.43 0.78
CA ARG A 110 7.35 8.63 -0.54
C ARG A 110 7.76 7.50 -1.48
N ALA A 111 6.83 7.07 -2.35
CA ALA A 111 7.12 6.07 -3.37
C ALA A 111 8.28 6.53 -4.28
N THR A 112 8.27 7.80 -4.69
CA THR A 112 9.34 8.40 -5.50
C THR A 112 10.71 8.41 -4.81
N SER A 113 10.77 8.45 -3.47
CA SER A 113 12.01 8.37 -2.71
C SER A 113 12.51 6.94 -2.47
N ALA A 114 11.64 5.93 -2.68
CA ALA A 114 11.93 4.52 -2.41
C ALA A 114 12.36 3.72 -3.66
N ILE A 115 12.56 4.38 -4.81
CA ILE A 115 12.82 3.71 -6.09
C ILE A 115 14.06 2.80 -6.04
N ALA A 116 15.12 3.22 -5.34
CA ALA A 116 16.33 2.40 -5.20
C ALA A 116 16.03 1.09 -4.44
N ASP A 117 15.28 1.18 -3.34
CA ASP A 117 14.89 0.03 -2.52
C ASP A 117 13.93 -0.90 -3.29
N ILE A 118 12.97 -0.33 -4.01
CA ILE A 118 12.02 -1.06 -4.87
C ILE A 118 12.80 -1.87 -5.93
N ARG A 119 13.76 -1.25 -6.61
CA ARG A 119 14.60 -1.94 -7.61
C ARG A 119 15.47 -3.03 -6.97
N GLY A 120 16.00 -2.78 -5.78
CA GLY A 120 16.75 -3.80 -5.03
C GLY A 120 15.89 -5.01 -4.67
N PHE A 121 14.66 -4.78 -4.21
CA PHE A 121 13.70 -5.84 -3.91
C PHE A 121 13.33 -6.63 -5.17
N ILE A 122 13.07 -5.95 -6.29
CA ILE A 122 12.78 -6.59 -7.59
C ILE A 122 13.94 -7.50 -8.03
N GLY A 123 15.18 -7.02 -7.94
CA GLY A 123 16.36 -7.83 -8.27
C GLY A 123 16.43 -9.09 -7.41
N MET A 124 16.21 -8.97 -6.10
CA MET A 124 16.19 -10.11 -5.19
C MET A 124 15.11 -11.15 -5.55
N VAL A 125 13.89 -10.72 -5.87
CA VAL A 125 12.81 -11.68 -6.20
C VAL A 125 13.00 -12.32 -7.58
N LEU A 126 13.63 -11.62 -8.53
CA LEU A 126 14.08 -12.21 -9.80
C LEU A 126 15.14 -13.28 -9.55
N ASP A 127 16.18 -12.97 -8.77
CA ASP A 127 17.28 -13.89 -8.46
C ASP A 127 16.79 -15.16 -7.74
N GLN A 128 15.73 -15.04 -6.94
CA GLN A 128 15.10 -16.16 -6.23
C GLN A 128 14.09 -16.95 -7.06
N GLY A 129 13.78 -16.52 -8.30
CA GLY A 129 12.83 -17.20 -9.17
C GLY A 129 11.36 -16.96 -8.83
N TYR A 130 11.04 -15.92 -8.05
CA TYR A 130 9.66 -15.51 -7.75
C TYR A 130 9.10 -14.49 -8.76
N ALA A 131 9.91 -14.03 -9.69
CA ALA A 131 9.54 -13.05 -10.70
C ALA A 131 10.12 -13.43 -12.06
N TYR A 132 9.57 -12.83 -13.11
CA TYR A 132 10.07 -13.00 -14.47
C TYR A 132 9.88 -11.73 -15.30
N GLU A 133 10.71 -11.60 -16.34
CA GLU A 133 10.58 -10.54 -17.34
C GLU A 133 9.73 -11.02 -18.52
N SER A 134 8.82 -10.17 -19.00
CA SER A 134 7.99 -10.42 -20.18
C SER A 134 7.45 -9.10 -20.72
N GLY A 135 7.35 -8.94 -22.04
CA GLY A 135 6.77 -7.72 -22.64
C GLY A 135 7.45 -6.39 -22.26
N GLY A 136 8.68 -6.40 -21.76
CA GLY A 136 9.37 -5.21 -21.25
C GLY A 136 9.01 -4.81 -19.81
N ALA A 137 8.21 -5.62 -19.10
CA ALA A 137 7.86 -5.46 -17.70
C ALA A 137 8.42 -6.63 -16.86
N VAL A 138 8.40 -6.44 -15.54
CA VAL A 138 8.71 -7.49 -14.55
C VAL A 138 7.43 -7.85 -13.82
N TYR A 139 7.11 -9.13 -13.75
CA TYR A 139 5.93 -9.66 -13.06
C TYR A 139 6.34 -10.55 -11.90
N PHE A 140 5.55 -10.54 -10.83
CA PHE A 140 5.63 -11.55 -9.78
C PHE A 140 4.83 -12.79 -10.22
N ASP A 141 5.44 -13.97 -10.15
CA ASP A 141 4.80 -15.26 -10.46
C ASP A 141 4.04 -15.74 -9.23
N VAL A 142 2.72 -15.63 -9.22
CA VAL A 142 1.92 -16.03 -8.04
C VAL A 142 1.99 -17.54 -7.80
N GLY A 143 2.21 -18.34 -8.86
CA GLY A 143 2.35 -19.80 -8.78
C GLY A 143 3.64 -20.23 -8.10
N SER A 144 4.68 -19.38 -8.14
CA SER A 144 5.94 -19.62 -7.44
C SER A 144 5.84 -19.47 -5.92
N PHE A 145 4.74 -18.89 -5.40
CA PHE A 145 4.56 -18.62 -3.97
C PHE A 145 3.37 -19.40 -3.40
N GLU A 146 3.64 -20.58 -2.83
CA GLU A 146 2.62 -21.52 -2.31
C GLU A 146 1.61 -20.91 -1.34
N ARG A 147 1.97 -19.83 -0.65
CA ARG A 147 1.12 -19.15 0.35
C ARG A 147 0.31 -17.98 -0.23
N PHE A 148 0.29 -17.81 -1.54
CA PHE A 148 -0.51 -16.77 -2.19
C PHE A 148 -2.00 -16.94 -1.83
N GLY A 149 -2.65 -15.86 -1.40
CA GLY A 149 -4.04 -15.89 -0.93
C GLY A 149 -4.26 -16.16 0.57
N GLN A 150 -3.23 -16.54 1.34
CA GLN A 150 -3.40 -16.91 2.77
C GLN A 150 -3.97 -15.79 3.67
N VAL A 151 -3.91 -14.53 3.23
CA VAL A 151 -4.42 -13.38 4.00
C VAL A 151 -5.90 -13.14 3.70
N SER A 152 -6.29 -13.24 2.43
CA SER A 152 -7.65 -12.89 1.99
C SER A 152 -8.61 -14.07 2.01
N HIS A 153 -8.09 -15.31 1.90
CA HIS A 153 -8.85 -16.56 1.78
C HIS A 153 -9.79 -16.61 0.57
N LEU A 154 -9.59 -15.74 -0.41
CA LEU A 154 -10.45 -15.66 -1.60
C LEU A 154 -10.20 -16.84 -2.53
N GLY A 155 -11.25 -17.27 -3.22
CA GLY A 155 -11.13 -18.20 -4.33
C GLY A 155 -10.48 -17.53 -5.55
N ARG A 156 -9.86 -18.32 -6.42
CA ARG A 156 -9.20 -17.81 -7.63
C ARG A 156 -10.14 -16.99 -8.53
N ASP A 157 -11.37 -17.45 -8.72
CA ASP A 157 -12.37 -16.75 -9.55
C ASP A 157 -12.69 -15.36 -9.00
N GLU A 158 -12.81 -15.23 -7.68
CA GLU A 158 -13.05 -13.95 -7.00
C GLU A 158 -11.81 -13.04 -7.07
N MET A 159 -10.61 -13.61 -6.93
CA MET A 159 -9.37 -12.86 -7.12
C MET A 159 -9.26 -12.28 -8.53
N LEU A 160 -9.69 -13.01 -9.56
CA LEU A 160 -9.63 -12.53 -10.95
C LEU A 160 -10.56 -11.34 -11.18
N VAL A 161 -11.78 -11.40 -10.63
CA VAL A 161 -12.73 -10.28 -10.70
C VAL A 161 -12.14 -9.06 -10.01
N LEU A 162 -11.67 -9.20 -8.77
CA LEU A 162 -11.09 -8.09 -8.02
C LEU A 162 -9.81 -7.55 -8.66
N ALA A 163 -8.97 -8.42 -9.24
CA ALA A 163 -7.78 -7.98 -9.97
C ALA A 163 -8.15 -7.08 -11.14
N ALA A 164 -9.19 -7.40 -11.91
CA ALA A 164 -9.67 -6.56 -13.00
C ALA A 164 -10.24 -5.21 -12.52
N GLU A 165 -10.86 -5.17 -11.34
CA GLU A 165 -11.46 -3.96 -10.77
C GLU A 165 -10.45 -3.04 -10.07
N HIS A 166 -9.37 -3.60 -9.52
CA HIS A 166 -8.45 -2.90 -8.62
C HIS A 166 -7.03 -2.71 -9.20
N GLY A 167 -6.93 -2.40 -10.50
CA GLY A 167 -5.69 -1.99 -11.16
C GLY A 167 -4.81 -3.13 -11.70
N GLY A 168 -5.27 -4.38 -11.61
CA GLY A 168 -4.68 -5.49 -12.34
C GLY A 168 -5.14 -5.53 -13.80
N ASN A 169 -4.49 -6.38 -14.59
CA ASN A 169 -4.85 -6.68 -15.97
C ASN A 169 -4.80 -8.19 -16.22
N PRO A 170 -5.88 -8.94 -15.88
CA PRO A 170 -5.88 -10.40 -16.03
C PRO A 170 -5.73 -10.89 -17.48
N ASP A 171 -6.08 -10.06 -18.45
CA ASP A 171 -6.03 -10.38 -19.88
C ASP A 171 -4.69 -10.02 -20.55
N ASP A 172 -3.69 -9.57 -19.78
CA ASP A 172 -2.36 -9.24 -20.30
C ASP A 172 -1.68 -10.48 -20.91
N PRO A 173 -1.42 -10.52 -22.23
CA PRO A 173 -0.84 -11.68 -22.89
C PRO A 173 0.62 -11.95 -22.50
N ASN A 174 1.27 -11.00 -21.81
CA ASN A 174 2.64 -11.17 -21.33
C ASN A 174 2.72 -11.95 -20.02
N LYS A 175 1.58 -12.16 -19.33
CA LYS A 175 1.51 -12.90 -18.07
C LYS A 175 1.47 -14.41 -18.30
N ARG A 176 2.11 -15.16 -17.41
CA ARG A 176 2.04 -16.62 -17.36
C ARG A 176 0.77 -17.08 -16.65
N ASP A 177 0.40 -16.38 -15.58
CA ASP A 177 -0.85 -16.54 -14.86
C ASP A 177 -1.62 -15.21 -14.85
N PRO A 178 -2.93 -15.18 -15.13
CA PRO A 178 -3.75 -13.96 -15.07
C PRO A 178 -3.68 -13.18 -13.74
N LEU A 179 -3.35 -13.84 -12.62
CA LEU A 179 -3.16 -13.21 -11.32
C LEU A 179 -1.75 -12.69 -11.06
N ASP A 180 -0.79 -12.96 -11.95
CA ASP A 180 0.53 -12.34 -11.88
C ASP A 180 0.39 -10.82 -11.92
N PHE A 181 1.16 -10.13 -11.08
CA PHE A 181 1.06 -8.67 -10.94
C PHE A 181 2.39 -8.01 -11.27
N VAL A 182 2.29 -6.79 -11.81
CA VAL A 182 3.44 -6.00 -12.23
C VAL A 182 4.25 -5.59 -10.99
N LEU A 183 5.55 -5.81 -11.06
CA LEU A 183 6.54 -5.26 -10.12
C LEU A 183 7.24 -4.03 -10.71
N TRP A 184 7.47 -4.02 -12.02
CA TRP A 184 8.10 -2.92 -12.74
C TRP A 184 7.59 -2.83 -14.16
N GLN A 185 7.34 -1.61 -14.64
CA GLN A 185 6.87 -1.37 -16.00
C GLN A 185 7.58 -0.19 -16.66
N PRO A 186 7.65 -0.15 -18.00
CA PRO A 186 8.11 1.02 -18.72
C PRO A 186 7.25 2.25 -18.37
N SER A 187 7.87 3.44 -18.37
CA SER A 187 7.08 4.68 -18.34
C SER A 187 6.22 4.78 -19.60
N ALA A 188 4.97 5.18 -19.43
CA ALA A 188 4.05 5.49 -20.53
C ALA A 188 4.48 6.74 -21.32
#